data_AF-A0AAV3Z4G4-F1
#
_entry.id   AF-A0AAV3Z4G4-F1
#
_cell.length_a   1.000
_cell.length_b   1.000
_cell.length_c   1.000
_cell.angle_alpha   90.00
_cell.angle_beta   90.00
_cell.angle_gamma   90.00
#
_symmetry.space_group_name_H-M   'P 1'
#
loop_
_entity.id
_entity.type
_entity.pdbx_description
1 polymer ?
#
loop_
_entity_poly.entity_id
_entity_poly.type
_entity_poly.pdbx_seq_one_letter_code
_entity_poly.pdbx_strand_id
1 'polypeptide(L)'
;MISILEGKGLALTHRFGKVADSLTLSFLYGNLKLDIFFFYDAETYMWNGATQASSGNKYKYIFPLFNLCWTDFLDLWVRVPCPTEPYIHANYGSRWMVPLRAWDWKSSPNNVIANGRWPQKEWDEVIQMYD
;
A
#
# COMPACT_ATOMS: atom_id res chain seq x y z
N MET A 1 7.22 -3.45 -15.06
CA MET A 1 5.91 -3.74 -14.43
C MET A 1 4.81 -2.90 -15.05
N ILE A 2 4.87 -1.56 -14.98
CA ILE A 2 3.84 -0.66 -15.52
C ILE A 2 3.47 -1.02 -16.98
N SER A 3 4.44 -0.99 -17.90
CA SER A 3 4.22 -1.33 -19.31
C SER A 3 3.64 -2.72 -19.57
N ILE A 4 3.94 -3.70 -18.70
CA ILE A 4 3.40 -5.05 -18.81
C ILE A 4 1.92 -5.06 -18.45
N LEU A 5 1.53 -4.36 -17.38
CA LEU A 5 0.14 -4.27 -16.94
C LEU A 5 -0.70 -3.44 -17.94
N GLU A 6 -0.17 -2.31 -18.39
CA GLU A 6 -0.82 -1.49 -19.42
C GLU A 6 -1.01 -2.25 -20.74
N GLY A 7 -0.01 -3.03 -21.16
CA GLY A 7 -0.13 -3.93 -22.31
C GLY A 7 -1.18 -5.05 -22.16
N LYS A 8 -1.71 -5.26 -20.94
CA LYS A 8 -2.83 -6.16 -20.64
C LYS A 8 -4.15 -5.41 -20.39
N GLY A 9 -4.17 -4.10 -20.61
CA GLY A 9 -5.35 -3.24 -20.50
C GLY A 9 -5.57 -2.64 -19.10
N LEU A 10 -4.65 -2.86 -18.15
CA LEU A 10 -4.69 -2.17 -16.85
C LEU A 10 -4.09 -0.77 -17.01
N ALA A 11 -4.93 0.25 -17.15
CA ALA A 11 -4.49 1.63 -17.28
C ALA A 11 -3.93 2.14 -15.95
N LEU A 12 -2.74 2.73 -15.96
CA LEU A 12 -2.19 3.41 -14.79
C LEU A 12 -3.02 4.67 -14.53
N THR A 13 -3.56 4.82 -13.32
CA THR A 13 -4.38 5.99 -12.92
C THR A 13 -3.69 6.86 -11.89
N HIS A 14 -2.86 6.26 -11.02
CA HIS A 14 -2.13 7.02 -10.01
C HIS A 14 -0.71 6.47 -9.84
N ARG A 15 0.25 7.37 -9.70
CA ARG A 15 1.60 7.07 -9.25
C ARG A 15 1.98 8.06 -8.16
N PHE A 16 2.13 7.56 -6.94
CA PHE A 16 2.48 8.36 -5.77
C PHE A 16 3.83 7.99 -5.21
N GLY A 17 4.52 8.95 -4.60
CA GLY A 17 5.79 8.76 -3.91
C GLY A 17 7.00 8.59 -4.84
N LYS A 18 8.12 8.21 -4.24
CA LYS A 18 9.40 7.94 -4.92
C LYS A 18 9.75 6.46 -4.77
N VAL A 19 10.61 5.95 -5.63
CA VAL A 19 11.06 4.54 -5.56
C VAL A 19 11.55 4.19 -4.16
N ALA A 20 12.32 5.08 -3.53
CA ALA A 20 12.86 4.88 -2.18
C ALA A 20 11.91 5.30 -1.03
N ASP A 21 10.72 5.84 -1.31
CA ASP A 21 9.85 6.39 -0.29
C ASP A 21 8.37 6.44 -0.71
N SER A 22 7.58 5.55 -0.10
CA SER A 22 6.12 5.55 -0.19
C SER A 22 5.55 5.39 -1.61
N LEU A 23 6.24 4.64 -2.48
CA LEU A 23 5.75 4.36 -3.83
C LEU A 23 4.41 3.63 -3.78
N THR A 24 3.44 4.11 -4.54
CA THR A 24 2.17 3.44 -4.78
C THR A 24 1.80 3.57 -6.26
N LEU A 25 1.32 2.48 -6.85
CA LEU A 25 0.83 2.46 -8.22
C LEU A 25 -0.62 1.96 -8.23
N SER A 26 -1.53 2.73 -8.81
CA SER A 26 -2.93 2.37 -8.95
C SER A 26 -3.28 2.18 -10.41
N PHE A 27 -3.95 1.07 -10.71
CA PHE A 27 -4.40 0.71 -12.04
C PHE A 27 -5.91 0.48 -12.08
N LEU A 28 -6.48 0.66 -13.25
CA LEU A 28 -7.89 0.41 -13.53
C LEU A 28 -8.05 -0.51 -14.74
N TYR A 29 -8.92 -1.50 -14.63
CA TYR A 29 -9.37 -2.36 -15.72
C TYR A 29 -10.90 -2.39 -15.72
N GLY A 30 -11.52 -1.57 -16.58
CA GLY A 30 -12.97 -1.35 -16.52
C GLY A 30 -13.38 -0.73 -15.18
N ASN A 31 -14.12 -1.48 -14.35
CA ASN A 31 -14.50 -1.09 -12.99
C ASN A 31 -13.63 -1.74 -11.89
N LEU A 32 -12.63 -2.55 -12.26
CA LEU A 32 -11.75 -3.22 -11.32
C LEU A 32 -10.52 -2.34 -11.02
N LYS A 33 -10.30 -2.02 -9.74
CA LYS A 33 -9.13 -1.28 -9.28
C LYS A 33 -8.07 -2.21 -8.70
N LEU A 34 -6.81 -1.97 -9.05
CA LEU A 34 -5.65 -2.61 -8.46
C LEU A 34 -4.73 -1.54 -7.85
N ASP A 35 -4.47 -1.62 -6.55
CA ASP A 35 -3.48 -0.78 -5.86
C ASP A 35 -2.26 -1.65 -5.48
N ILE A 36 -1.07 -1.23 -5.91
CA ILE A 36 0.21 -1.87 -5.61
C ILE A 36 0.99 -0.98 -4.66
N PHE A 37 1.26 -1.50 -3.46
CA PHE A 37 2.09 -0.86 -2.44
C PHE A 37 3.44 -1.56 -2.35
N PHE A 38 4.51 -0.79 -2.13
CA PHE A 38 5.85 -1.32 -1.99
C PHE A 38 6.26 -1.36 -0.52
N PHE A 39 6.85 -2.48 -0.11
CA PHE A 39 7.46 -2.64 1.20
C PHE A 39 8.93 -2.23 1.17
N TYR A 40 9.34 -1.60 2.27
CA TYR A 40 10.67 -1.09 2.50
C TYR A 40 11.20 -1.69 3.80
N ASP A 41 12.44 -2.15 3.77
CA ASP A 41 13.13 -2.64 4.96
C ASP A 41 13.59 -1.47 5.84
N ALA A 42 13.37 -1.61 7.14
CA ALA A 42 14.09 -0.89 8.18
C ALA A 42 14.85 -1.90 9.04
N GLU A 43 15.64 -1.44 10.00
CA GLU A 43 16.51 -2.33 10.79
C GLU A 43 15.73 -3.40 11.57
N THR A 44 14.56 -3.05 12.11
CA THR A 44 13.79 -3.91 13.05
C THR A 44 12.35 -4.14 12.63
N TYR A 45 11.93 -3.56 11.51
CA TYR A 45 10.57 -3.62 10.99
C TYR A 45 10.59 -3.42 9.48
N MET A 46 9.47 -3.68 8.83
CA MET A 46 9.25 -3.32 7.44
C MET A 46 8.00 -2.45 7.32
N TRP A 47 7.90 -1.68 6.25
CA TRP A 47 6.82 -0.73 6.12
C TRP A 47 6.43 -0.49 4.67
N ASN A 48 5.17 -0.15 4.45
CA ASN A 48 4.73 0.48 3.21
C ASN A 48 4.17 1.88 3.51
N GLY A 49 4.13 2.73 2.49
CA GLY A 49 3.68 4.11 2.61
C GLY A 49 2.41 4.39 1.81
N ALA A 50 1.77 5.51 2.14
CA ALA A 50 0.67 6.08 1.39
C ALA A 50 0.78 7.61 1.35
N THR A 51 0.26 8.22 0.28
CA THR A 51 0.22 9.67 0.10
C THR A 51 -1.23 10.12 -0.07
N GLN A 52 -1.65 11.12 0.71
CA GLN A 52 -2.92 11.80 0.49
C GLN A 52 -2.72 12.90 -0.57
N ALA A 53 -3.20 12.67 -1.79
CA ALA A 53 -2.98 13.57 -2.93
C ALA A 53 -3.37 15.03 -2.66
N SER A 54 -4.50 15.27 -2.00
CA SER A 54 -5.02 16.63 -1.76
C SER A 54 -4.16 17.48 -0.81
N SER A 55 -3.39 16.84 0.07
CA SER A 55 -2.59 17.54 1.08
C SER A 55 -1.09 17.29 0.91
N GLY A 56 -0.69 16.27 0.17
CA GLY A 56 0.68 15.75 0.16
C GLY A 56 1.10 15.08 1.47
N ASN A 57 0.18 14.87 2.41
CA ASN A 57 0.48 14.19 3.67
C ASN A 57 0.87 12.74 3.40
N LYS A 58 1.88 12.26 4.12
CA LYS A 58 2.39 10.91 4.03
C LYS A 58 1.99 10.11 5.26
N TYR A 59 1.72 8.84 5.04
CA TYR A 59 1.43 7.88 6.08
C TYR A 59 2.32 6.65 5.90
N LYS A 60 2.66 6.03 7.02
CA LYS A 60 3.52 4.85 7.07
C LYS A 60 2.82 3.78 7.89
N TYR A 61 2.79 2.55 7.37
CA TYR A 61 2.25 1.39 8.05
C TYR A 61 3.41 0.52 8.50
N ILE A 62 3.55 0.30 9.80
CA ILE A 62 4.67 -0.44 10.37
C ILE A 62 4.27 -1.90 10.57
N PHE A 63 5.08 -2.81 10.07
CA PHE A 63 4.88 -4.25 10.21
C PHE A 63 6.09 -4.90 10.87
N PRO A 64 5.90 -5.96 11.67
CA PRO A 64 6.99 -6.86 12.04
C PRO A 64 7.69 -7.37 10.78
N LEU A 65 8.97 -7.72 10.90
CA LEU A 65 9.67 -8.40 9.81
C LEU A 65 8.94 -9.70 9.47
N PHE A 66 8.74 -9.96 8.18
CA PHE A 66 8.13 -11.19 7.69
C PHE A 66 8.85 -11.71 6.44
N ASN A 67 8.76 -13.02 6.24
CA ASN A 67 9.11 -13.65 4.96
C ASN A 67 7.86 -13.87 4.13
N LEU A 68 8.02 -14.25 2.87
CA LEU A 68 6.90 -14.64 2.03
C LEU A 68 6.79 -16.17 1.93
N CYS A 69 5.57 -16.68 2.10
CA CYS A 69 5.22 -18.08 1.92
C CYS A 69 4.09 -18.21 0.88
N TRP A 70 3.93 -19.39 0.29
CA TRP A 70 2.86 -19.67 -0.67
C TRP A 70 1.56 -20.03 0.05
N THR A 71 0.43 -19.58 -0.49
CA THR A 71 -0.92 -20.01 -0.11
C THR A 71 -1.81 -20.07 -1.35
N ASP A 72 -2.93 -20.77 -1.22
CA ASP A 72 -4.03 -20.71 -2.19
C ASP A 72 -4.95 -19.51 -1.90
N PHE A 73 -5.43 -18.86 -2.95
CA PHE A 73 -6.51 -17.89 -2.91
C PHE A 73 -7.32 -17.95 -4.20
N LEU A 74 -8.53 -18.52 -4.14
CA LEU A 74 -9.42 -18.70 -5.29
C LEU A 74 -8.73 -19.49 -6.44
N ASP A 75 -8.11 -20.62 -6.10
CA ASP A 75 -7.35 -21.48 -7.03
C ASP A 75 -6.09 -20.82 -7.63
N LEU A 76 -5.65 -19.70 -7.07
CA LEU A 76 -4.40 -19.02 -7.42
C LEU A 76 -3.36 -19.19 -6.31
N TRP A 77 -2.16 -19.60 -6.70
CA TRP A 77 -0.99 -19.56 -5.83
C TRP A 77 -0.51 -18.12 -5.66
N VAL A 78 -0.58 -17.61 -4.44
CA VAL A 78 -0.15 -16.25 -4.08
C VAL A 78 0.85 -16.28 -2.92
N ARG A 79 1.66 -15.22 -2.83
CA ARG A 79 2.62 -15.03 -1.75
C ARG A 79 2.01 -14.15 -0.66
N VAL A 80 2.10 -14.59 0.59
CA VAL A 80 1.61 -13.85 1.75
C VAL A 80 2.69 -13.68 2.83
N PRO A 81 2.60 -12.65 3.68
CA PRO A 81 3.45 -12.51 4.86
C PRO A 81 3.40 -13.74 5.78
N CYS A 82 4.56 -14.18 6.25
CA CYS A 82 4.75 -15.33 7.12
C CYS A 82 5.71 -14.98 8.27
N PRO A 83 5.31 -15.21 9.55
CA PRO A 83 3.99 -15.67 9.98
C PRO A 83 2.89 -14.63 9.69
N THR A 84 1.72 -15.09 9.23
CA THR A 84 0.63 -14.21 8.76
C THR A 84 -0.07 -13.47 9.89
N GLU A 85 -0.22 -14.11 11.05
CA GLU A 85 -0.96 -13.55 12.16
C GLU A 85 -0.38 -12.20 12.64
N PRO A 86 0.93 -12.06 12.93
CA PRO A 86 1.50 -10.76 13.31
C PRO A 86 1.28 -9.64 12.29
N TYR A 87 1.26 -9.95 10.98
CA TYR A 87 0.95 -8.98 9.94
C TYR A 87 -0.51 -8.48 10.05
N ILE A 88 -1.46 -9.39 10.23
CA ILE A 88 -2.88 -9.06 10.37
C ILE A 88 -3.13 -8.26 11.65
N HIS A 89 -2.57 -8.69 12.79
CA HIS A 89 -2.73 -7.98 14.07
C HIS A 89 -2.10 -6.59 14.04
N ALA A 90 -0.96 -6.41 13.36
CA ALA A 90 -0.37 -5.08 13.20
C ALA A 90 -1.35 -4.12 12.49
N ASN A 91 -2.02 -4.56 11.43
CA ASN A 91 -2.89 -3.70 10.64
C ASN A 91 -4.28 -3.51 11.29
N TYR A 92 -4.91 -4.60 11.73
CA TYR A 92 -6.33 -4.62 12.13
C TYR A 92 -6.55 -4.81 13.64
N GLY A 93 -5.50 -5.11 14.40
CA GLY A 93 -5.58 -5.33 15.85
C GLY A 93 -6.14 -6.69 16.27
N SER A 94 -6.29 -6.87 17.58
CA SER A 94 -6.71 -8.15 18.19
C SER A 94 -8.13 -8.59 17.85
N ARG A 95 -8.99 -7.65 17.41
CA ARG A 95 -10.38 -7.91 17.00
C ARG A 95 -10.54 -7.88 15.48
N TRP A 96 -9.50 -8.20 14.71
CA TRP A 96 -9.50 -8.12 13.24
C TRP A 96 -10.63 -8.92 12.56
N MET A 97 -11.14 -9.96 13.21
CA MET A 97 -12.29 -10.75 12.74
C MET A 97 -13.65 -10.04 12.90
N VAL A 98 -13.69 -8.89 13.56
CA VAL A 98 -14.90 -8.06 13.70
C VAL A 98 -14.83 -6.90 12.70
N PRO A 99 -15.68 -6.88 11.66
CA PRO A 99 -15.60 -5.85 10.63
C PRO A 99 -15.85 -4.44 11.18
N LEU A 100 -14.92 -3.53 10.94
CA LEU A 100 -15.13 -2.09 11.16
C LEU A 100 -15.78 -1.49 9.91
N ARG A 101 -17.05 -1.09 10.03
CA ARG A 101 -17.84 -0.58 8.89
C ARG A 101 -17.42 0.81 8.42
N ALA A 102 -16.91 1.63 9.32
CA ALA A 102 -16.38 2.96 9.01
C ALA A 102 -14.85 2.89 9.06
N TRP A 103 -14.24 2.58 7.92
CA TRP A 103 -12.80 2.47 7.79
C TRP A 103 -12.21 3.69 7.11
N ASP A 104 -11.24 4.32 7.76
CA ASP A 104 -10.42 5.39 7.21
C ASP A 104 -8.96 4.94 7.20
N TRP A 105 -8.41 4.73 6.00
CA TRP A 105 -7.09 4.12 5.79
C TRP A 105 -5.95 4.86 6.50
N LYS A 106 -6.12 6.16 6.80
CA LYS A 106 -5.11 7.00 7.46
C LYS A 106 -5.23 7.06 8.98
N SER A 107 -6.26 6.46 9.57
CA SER A 107 -6.55 6.56 11.01
C SER A 107 -7.08 5.29 11.68
N SER A 108 -7.73 4.40 10.93
CA SER A 108 -8.29 3.14 11.45
C SER A 108 -7.28 2.01 11.62
N PRO A 109 -6.27 1.83 10.74
CA PRO A 109 -5.24 0.81 10.94
C PRO A 109 -4.46 1.04 12.24
N ASN A 110 -4.22 -0.02 13.00
CA ASN A 110 -3.50 0.07 14.28
C ASN A 110 -2.03 0.44 14.12
N ASN A 111 -1.44 0.19 12.94
CA ASN A 111 -0.04 0.44 12.65
C ASN A 111 0.23 1.67 11.77
N VAL A 112 -0.79 2.49 11.48
CA VAL A 112 -0.59 3.70 10.68
C VAL A 112 -0.03 4.83 11.55
N ILE A 113 1.00 5.49 11.04
CA ILE A 113 1.55 6.70 11.63
C ILE A 113 1.73 7.79 10.56
N ALA A 114 1.69 9.05 10.99
CA ALA A 114 2.07 10.16 10.12
C ALA A 114 3.56 10.06 9.76
N ASN A 115 3.90 10.33 8.50
CA ASN A 115 5.26 10.20 7.96
C ASN A 115 5.73 11.50 7.26
N GLY A 116 5.26 12.63 7.79
CA GLY A 116 5.53 13.96 7.22
C GLY A 116 4.65 14.31 6.03
N ARG A 117 5.12 15.24 5.21
CA ARG A 117 4.41 15.81 4.06
C ARG A 117 5.40 16.04 2.93
N TRP A 118 5.02 15.73 1.69
CA TRP A 118 5.82 16.08 0.52
C TRP A 118 5.95 17.60 0.37
N PRO A 119 7.17 18.13 0.15
CA PRO A 119 7.34 19.54 -0.20
C PRO A 119 6.55 19.87 -1.47
N GLN A 120 5.88 21.02 -1.50
CA GLN A 120 5.00 21.38 -2.61
C GLN A 120 5.70 21.41 -3.97
N LYS A 121 6.99 21.80 -3.98
CA LYS A 121 7.85 21.79 -5.18
C LYS A 121 8.06 20.39 -5.80
N GLU A 122 7.76 19.33 -5.05
CA GLU A 122 7.92 17.93 -5.49
C GLU A 122 6.60 17.30 -5.93
N TRP A 123 5.47 18.00 -5.80
CA TRP A 123 4.15 17.40 -6.03
C TRP A 123 3.96 16.88 -7.46
N ASP A 124 4.45 17.61 -8.47
CA ASP A 124 4.38 17.18 -9.87
C ASP A 124 5.14 15.86 -10.14
N GLU A 125 6.13 15.54 -9.31
CA GLU A 125 6.91 14.30 -9.39
C GLU A 125 6.25 13.15 -8.59
N VAL A 126 5.78 13.45 -7.37
CA VAL A 126 5.38 12.45 -6.38
C VAL A 126 3.87 12.27 -6.24
N ILE A 127 3.06 13.07 -6.94
CA ILE A 127 1.60 12.98 -6.96
C ILE A 127 1.13 13.06 -8.41
N GLN A 128 1.25 11.94 -9.12
CA GLN A 128 0.87 11.84 -10.52
C GLN A 128 -0.48 11.13 -10.62
N MET A 129 -1.42 11.77 -11.30
CA MET A 129 -2.74 11.23 -11.61
C MET A 129 -2.94 11.28 -13.11
N TYR A 130 -3.48 10.22 -13.69
CA TYR A 130 -3.69 10.03 -15.11
C TYR A 130 -5.17 9.82 -15.39
N ASP A 131 -5.62 10.30 -16.54
CA ASP A 131 -7.00 10.18 -17.02
C ASP A 131 -7.30 8.82 -17.66
#